data_AF-A0A379EA54-F1
#
_entry.id   AF-A0A379EA54-F1
#
_cell.length_a   1.000
_cell.length_b   1.000
_cell.length_c   1.000
_cell.angle_alpha   90.00
_cell.angle_beta   90.00
_cell.angle_gamma   90.00
#
_symmetry.space_group_name_H-M   'P 1'
#
loop_
_entity.id
_entity.type
_entity.pdbx_description
1 polymer ?
#
loop_
_entity_poly.entity_id
_entity_poly.type
_entity_poly.pdbx_seq_one_letter_code
_entity_poly.pdbx_strand_id
1 'polypeptide(L)'
;MHHNIHADFILAPIQEILADGINACKGIGNGIETQPLSEYILSSLFLKATGAQEQKLKCICWEIATHDYDFRYKFISGKTQLGECSDYTSKNKIYSFLVQQIGKLGKKEDIIEDATRKKVISEAISKTKALFESTNVLDWGKRDFISYETNISSRLTDGQILINNQQSGSKLFESVLQKDYDEIVYGHRNRLAHNTTSYQRHLPKLETIADEKYSLHNYFYRYTLLILIDLIFIHLYQEYRDSLGDYSAHL
;
A
#
# COMPACT_ATOMS: atom_id res chain seq x y z
N MET A 1 -14.67 -18.54 20.80
CA MET A 1 -13.91 -17.65 19.91
C MET A 1 -14.88 -16.94 19.00
N HIS A 2 -15.11 -15.63 19.19
CA HIS A 2 -15.81 -14.86 18.18
C HIS A 2 -14.88 -14.73 16.96
N HIS A 3 -15.34 -15.18 15.80
CA HIS A 3 -14.66 -14.94 14.53
C HIS A 3 -14.74 -13.44 14.23
N ASN A 4 -13.61 -12.72 14.35
CA ASN A 4 -13.54 -11.31 13.98
C ASN A 4 -13.19 -11.21 12.49
N ILE A 5 -14.24 -11.13 11.66
CA ILE A 5 -14.15 -11.00 10.20
C ILE A 5 -13.26 -9.81 9.79
N HIS A 6 -13.30 -8.71 10.55
CA HIS A 6 -12.47 -7.53 10.28
C HIS A 6 -10.99 -7.82 10.51
N ALA A 7 -10.65 -8.50 11.61
CA ALA A 7 -9.28 -8.85 11.91
C ALA A 7 -8.67 -9.79 10.85
N ASP A 8 -9.44 -10.80 10.41
CA ASP A 8 -9.00 -11.74 9.38
C ASP A 8 -8.79 -11.01 8.03
N PHE A 9 -9.69 -10.09 7.66
CA PHE A 9 -9.53 -9.26 6.46
C PHE A 9 -8.34 -8.30 6.54
N ILE A 10 -8.08 -7.70 7.70
CA ILE A 10 -6.94 -6.80 7.88
C ILE A 10 -5.62 -7.56 7.72
N LEU A 11 -5.54 -8.79 8.22
CA LEU A 11 -4.35 -9.62 8.14
C LEU A 11 -4.14 -10.30 6.78
N ALA A 12 -5.19 -10.44 5.96
CA ALA A 12 -5.12 -11.02 4.64
C ALA A 12 -4.24 -10.17 3.68
N PRO A 13 -3.10 -10.68 3.17
CA PRO A 13 -2.19 -9.89 2.35
C PRO A 13 -2.78 -9.50 0.98
N ILE A 14 -2.66 -8.23 0.59
CA ILE A 14 -3.14 -7.73 -0.72
C ILE A 14 -2.45 -8.44 -1.90
N GLN A 15 -1.25 -8.99 -1.68
CA GLN A 15 -0.53 -9.80 -2.67
C GLN A 15 -1.39 -10.95 -3.21
N GLU A 16 -2.33 -11.51 -2.42
CA GLU A 16 -3.17 -12.64 -2.83
C GLU A 16 -4.12 -12.24 -3.95
N ILE A 17 -4.68 -11.02 -3.89
CA ILE A 17 -5.51 -10.45 -4.96
C ILE A 17 -4.73 -10.35 -6.27
N LEU A 18 -3.46 -9.95 -6.18
CA LEU A 18 -2.58 -9.84 -7.34
C LEU A 18 -2.21 -11.22 -7.88
N ALA A 19 -1.88 -12.17 -6.99
CA ALA A 19 -1.55 -13.54 -7.35
C ALA A 19 -2.70 -14.23 -8.08
N ASP A 20 -3.92 -14.12 -7.58
CA ASP A 20 -5.13 -14.68 -8.21
C ASP A 20 -5.35 -14.09 -9.60
N GLY A 21 -5.17 -12.79 -9.73
CA GLY A 21 -5.24 -12.07 -10.99
C GLY A 21 -4.23 -12.56 -12.03
N ILE A 22 -2.97 -12.65 -11.63
CA ILE A 22 -1.87 -13.08 -12.50
C ILE A 22 -2.04 -14.57 -12.86
N ASN A 23 -2.46 -15.40 -11.90
CA ASN A 23 -2.73 -16.82 -12.13
C ASN A 23 -3.85 -17.04 -13.15
N ALA A 24 -4.91 -16.22 -13.11
CA ALA A 24 -5.97 -16.26 -14.12
C ALA A 24 -5.49 -15.93 -15.54
N CYS A 25 -4.34 -15.25 -15.67
CA CYS A 25 -3.78 -14.86 -16.96
C CYS A 25 -2.90 -15.93 -17.62
N LYS A 26 -2.58 -17.04 -16.94
CA LYS A 26 -1.64 -18.06 -17.43
C LYS A 26 -1.97 -18.62 -18.83
N GLY A 27 -3.26 -18.68 -19.18
CA GLY A 27 -3.71 -19.21 -20.48
C GLY A 27 -3.69 -18.22 -21.64
N ILE A 28 -3.39 -16.93 -21.40
CA ILE A 28 -3.57 -15.85 -22.38
C ILE A 28 -2.42 -15.78 -23.41
N GLY A 29 -1.25 -16.35 -23.09
CA GLY A 29 -0.04 -16.23 -23.92
C GLY A 29 0.74 -14.92 -23.68
N ASN A 30 1.77 -14.68 -24.49
CA ASN A 30 2.71 -13.55 -24.35
C ASN A 30 3.09 -12.86 -25.68
N GLY A 31 2.34 -13.09 -26.76
CA GLY A 31 2.59 -12.45 -28.05
C GLY A 31 2.13 -10.99 -28.12
N ILE A 32 2.27 -10.35 -29.28
CA ILE A 32 1.88 -8.95 -29.47
C ILE A 32 0.36 -8.74 -29.34
N GLU A 33 -0.42 -9.78 -29.63
CA GLU A 33 -1.86 -9.81 -29.52
C GLU A 33 -2.38 -9.61 -28.09
N THR A 34 -1.54 -9.88 -27.08
CA THR A 34 -1.92 -9.73 -25.66
C THR A 34 -1.62 -8.33 -25.12
N GLN A 35 -0.94 -7.47 -25.88
CA GLN A 35 -0.57 -6.12 -25.43
C GLN A 35 -1.76 -5.19 -25.15
N PRO A 36 -2.84 -5.17 -25.96
CA PRO A 36 -4.04 -4.42 -25.59
C PRO A 36 -4.70 -4.95 -24.32
N LEU A 37 -4.62 -6.26 -24.09
CA LEU A 37 -5.25 -6.94 -22.97
C LEU A 37 -4.47 -6.75 -21.65
N SER A 38 -3.14 -6.65 -21.72
CA SER A 38 -2.27 -6.46 -20.56
C SER A 38 -2.65 -5.20 -19.77
N GLU A 39 -2.93 -4.08 -20.44
CA GLU A 39 -3.32 -2.83 -19.80
C GLU A 39 -4.66 -2.95 -19.06
N TYR A 40 -5.66 -3.61 -19.64
CA TYR A 40 -6.96 -3.83 -18.97
C TYR A 40 -6.82 -4.72 -17.73
N ILE A 41 -6.00 -5.77 -17.81
CA ILE A 41 -5.76 -6.68 -16.70
C ILE A 41 -5.02 -5.96 -15.58
N LEU A 42 -3.90 -5.31 -15.89
CA LEU A 42 -3.08 -4.63 -14.89
C LEU A 42 -3.83 -3.45 -14.25
N SER A 43 -4.56 -2.65 -15.02
CA SER A 43 -5.39 -1.57 -14.46
C SER A 43 -6.51 -2.12 -13.56
N SER A 44 -7.15 -3.22 -13.94
CA SER A 44 -8.18 -3.87 -13.11
C SER A 44 -7.62 -4.40 -11.80
N LEU A 45 -6.48 -5.11 -11.84
CA LEU A 45 -5.80 -5.62 -10.64
C LEU A 45 -5.34 -4.50 -9.73
N PHE A 46 -4.79 -3.43 -10.31
CA PHE A 46 -4.41 -2.24 -9.56
C PHE A 46 -5.61 -1.60 -8.85
N LEU A 47 -6.74 -1.41 -9.52
CA LEU A 47 -7.95 -0.86 -8.89
C LEU A 47 -8.50 -1.76 -7.77
N LYS A 48 -8.48 -3.09 -7.97
CA LYS A 48 -8.88 -4.05 -6.93
C LYS A 48 -7.96 -3.97 -5.71
N ALA A 49 -6.64 -3.92 -5.93
CA ALA A 49 -5.66 -3.82 -4.84
C ALA A 49 -5.78 -2.49 -4.08
N THR A 50 -5.96 -1.36 -4.78
CA THR A 50 -6.18 -0.07 -4.12
C THR A 50 -7.47 -0.05 -3.31
N GLY A 51 -8.56 -0.59 -3.87
CA GLY A 51 -9.84 -0.68 -3.18
C GLY A 51 -9.78 -1.58 -1.93
N ALA A 52 -9.10 -2.72 -2.02
CA ALA A 52 -8.87 -3.59 -0.87
C ALA A 52 -8.07 -2.87 0.24
N GLN A 53 -7.03 -2.13 -0.13
CA GLN A 53 -6.26 -1.33 0.83
C GLN A 53 -7.11 -0.24 1.49
N GLU A 54 -7.91 0.50 0.71
CA GLU A 54 -8.84 1.52 1.22
C GLU A 54 -9.80 0.92 2.27
N GLN A 55 -10.40 -0.24 1.97
CA GLN A 55 -11.30 -0.94 2.90
C GLN A 55 -10.57 -1.46 4.14
N LYS A 56 -9.34 -1.96 3.99
CA LYS A 56 -8.52 -2.44 5.10
C LYS A 56 -8.26 -1.33 6.11
N LEU A 57 -7.89 -0.14 5.64
CA LEU A 57 -7.67 1.03 6.48
C LEU A 57 -8.93 1.49 7.22
N LYS A 58 -10.09 1.41 6.56
CA LYS A 58 -11.39 1.67 7.20
C LYS A 58 -11.66 0.65 8.30
N CYS A 59 -11.41 -0.65 8.07
CA CYS A 59 -11.56 -1.69 9.08
C CYS A 59 -10.64 -1.44 10.29
N ILE A 60 -9.38 -1.05 10.09
CA ILE A 60 -8.47 -0.67 11.18
C ILE A 60 -9.05 0.47 12.02
N CYS A 61 -9.60 1.51 11.38
CA CYS A 61 -10.24 2.61 12.12
C CYS A 61 -11.43 2.13 12.96
N TRP A 62 -12.26 1.23 12.42
CA TRP A 62 -13.37 0.65 13.16
C TRP A 62 -12.91 -0.20 14.35
N GLU A 63 -11.85 -1.00 14.19
CA GLU A 63 -11.27 -1.78 15.28
C GLU A 63 -10.72 -0.91 16.40
N ILE A 64 -10.03 0.21 16.07
CA ILE A 64 -9.59 1.19 17.07
C ILE A 64 -10.81 1.80 17.77
N ALA A 65 -11.82 2.22 17.01
CA ALA A 65 -13.03 2.83 17.54
C ALA A 65 -13.80 1.88 18.47
N THR A 66 -13.71 0.57 18.29
CA THR A 66 -14.31 -0.42 19.20
C THR A 66 -13.75 -0.32 20.61
N HIS A 67 -12.47 0.03 20.77
CA HIS A 67 -11.78 0.05 22.06
C HIS A 67 -11.53 1.46 22.62
N ASP A 68 -11.38 2.49 21.78
CA ASP A 68 -11.20 3.89 22.19
C ASP A 68 -12.45 4.72 21.88
N TYR A 69 -13.24 5.04 22.91
CA TYR A 69 -14.49 5.80 22.79
C TYR A 69 -14.28 7.26 22.36
N ASP A 70 -13.19 7.89 22.77
CA ASP A 70 -12.87 9.26 22.37
C ASP A 70 -12.51 9.32 20.88
N PHE A 71 -11.74 8.33 20.42
CA PHE A 71 -11.47 8.14 19.00
C PHE A 71 -12.76 7.89 18.23
N ARG A 72 -13.64 6.98 18.72
CA ARG A 72 -14.95 6.70 18.09
C ARG A 72 -15.77 7.95 17.89
N TYR A 73 -15.88 8.80 18.92
CA TYR A 73 -16.63 10.06 18.81
C TYR A 73 -16.05 10.98 17.74
N LYS A 74 -14.71 11.15 17.69
CA LYS A 74 -14.04 11.98 16.67
C LYS A 74 -14.18 11.40 15.26
N PHE A 75 -14.12 10.08 15.13
CA PHE A 75 -14.25 9.37 13.86
C PHE A 75 -15.68 9.48 13.30
N ILE A 76 -16.70 9.18 14.10
CA ILE A 76 -18.11 9.24 13.70
C ILE A 76 -18.56 10.69 13.42
N SER A 77 -18.07 11.65 14.20
CA SER A 77 -18.40 13.07 13.99
C SER A 77 -17.75 13.69 12.74
N GLY A 78 -16.98 12.91 11.96
CA GLY A 78 -16.33 13.38 10.73
C GLY A 78 -15.14 14.32 10.96
N LYS A 79 -14.74 14.55 12.22
CA LYS A 79 -13.65 15.47 12.58
C LYS A 79 -12.28 14.98 12.12
N THR A 80 -12.11 13.69 11.89
CA THR A 80 -10.84 13.09 11.44
C THR A 80 -10.55 13.31 9.95
N GLN A 81 -11.58 13.58 9.13
CA GLN A 81 -11.47 13.86 7.69
C GLN A 81 -10.58 12.83 6.95
N LEU A 82 -11.03 11.57 6.92
CA LEU A 82 -10.29 10.45 6.29
C LEU A 82 -10.75 10.14 4.85
N GLY A 83 -11.83 10.78 4.38
CA GLY A 83 -12.38 10.58 3.04
C GLY A 83 -12.53 9.10 2.67
N GLU A 84 -12.07 8.74 1.48
CA GLU A 84 -12.04 7.34 1.01
C GLU A 84 -10.79 6.56 1.43
N CYS A 85 -9.88 7.16 2.21
CA CYS A 85 -8.60 6.56 2.61
C CYS A 85 -7.66 6.22 1.44
N SER A 86 -7.86 6.88 0.29
CA SER A 86 -7.10 6.69 -0.94
C SER A 86 -5.86 7.58 -1.03
N ASP A 87 -5.91 8.80 -0.50
CA ASP A 87 -4.80 9.76 -0.56
C ASP A 87 -3.76 9.51 0.55
N TYR A 88 -2.53 9.99 0.34
CA TYR A 88 -1.46 9.81 1.32
C TYR A 88 -1.77 10.44 2.68
N THR A 89 -2.40 11.61 2.70
CA THR A 89 -2.67 12.35 3.95
C THR A 89 -3.56 11.53 4.87
N SER A 90 -4.61 10.92 4.33
CA SER A 90 -5.52 10.04 5.03
C SER A 90 -4.80 8.78 5.52
N LYS A 91 -3.97 8.14 4.69
CA LYS A 91 -3.17 6.97 5.11
C LYS A 91 -2.19 7.31 6.23
N ASN A 92 -1.50 8.44 6.12
CA ASN A 92 -0.56 8.90 7.14
C ASN A 92 -1.27 9.21 8.47
N LYS A 93 -2.47 9.82 8.44
CA LYS A 93 -3.27 10.01 9.65
C LYS A 93 -3.61 8.68 10.34
N ILE A 94 -4.05 7.67 9.59
CA ILE A 94 -4.39 6.35 10.13
C ILE A 94 -3.16 5.66 10.72
N TYR A 95 -2.02 5.76 10.04
CA TYR A 95 -0.73 5.32 10.57
C TYR A 95 -0.44 5.99 11.93
N SER A 96 -0.48 7.32 12.00
CA SER A 96 -0.23 8.05 13.24
C SER A 96 -1.22 7.67 14.35
N PHE A 97 -2.50 7.44 14.04
CA PHE A 97 -3.47 6.97 15.02
C PHE A 97 -3.12 5.58 15.56
N LEU A 98 -2.78 4.63 14.69
CA LEU A 98 -2.45 3.27 15.10
C LEU A 98 -1.20 3.25 15.99
N VAL A 99 -0.16 3.99 15.61
CA VAL A 99 1.06 4.18 16.42
C VAL A 99 0.75 4.80 17.78
N GLN A 100 -0.10 5.83 17.84
CA GLN A 100 -0.52 6.42 19.12
C GLN A 100 -1.28 5.44 20.01
N GLN A 101 -2.15 4.60 19.43
CA GLN A 101 -2.89 3.59 20.21
C GLN A 101 -1.96 2.51 20.76
N ILE A 102 -1.00 2.03 19.96
CA ILE A 102 0.03 1.11 20.43
C ILE A 102 0.84 1.73 21.57
N GLY A 103 1.25 3.01 21.44
CA GLY A 103 1.98 3.72 22.49
C GLY A 103 1.19 3.86 23.80
N LYS A 104 -0.13 4.14 23.72
CA LYS A 104 -1.02 4.19 24.89
C LYS A 104 -1.13 2.84 25.61
N LEU A 105 -1.19 1.74 24.86
CA LEU A 105 -1.38 0.39 25.39
C LEU A 105 -0.07 -0.23 25.89
N GLY A 106 1.03 -0.07 25.15
CA GLY A 106 2.25 -0.86 25.29
C GLY A 106 3.41 -0.22 26.05
N LYS A 107 3.33 1.05 26.52
CA LYS A 107 4.46 1.78 27.15
C LYS A 107 5.81 1.68 26.39
N LYS A 108 5.80 1.46 25.08
CA LYS A 108 7.00 1.47 24.23
C LYS A 108 7.08 2.80 23.50
N GLU A 109 8.15 3.55 23.73
CA GLU A 109 8.40 4.84 23.08
C GLU A 109 8.93 4.67 21.64
N ASP A 110 9.61 3.56 21.34
CA ASP A 110 10.02 3.17 19.99
C ASP A 110 9.25 1.96 19.49
N ILE A 111 8.28 2.22 18.61
CA ILE A 111 7.37 1.20 18.08
C ILE A 111 8.02 0.39 16.94
N ILE A 112 9.09 0.91 16.30
CA ILE A 112 9.63 0.32 15.06
C ILE A 112 11.15 0.40 15.01
N GLU A 113 11.80 -0.76 15.14
CA GLU A 113 13.25 -0.90 15.00
C GLU A 113 13.72 -0.81 13.53
N ASP A 114 14.95 -0.32 13.33
CA ASP A 114 15.61 -0.24 12.01
C ASP A 114 15.64 -1.58 11.27
N ALA A 115 15.82 -2.68 12.00
CA ALA A 115 15.81 -4.04 11.46
C ALA A 115 14.44 -4.39 10.84
N THR A 116 13.35 -3.99 11.50
CA THR A 116 11.98 -4.16 11.00
C THR A 116 11.75 -3.37 9.72
N ARG A 117 12.25 -2.13 9.63
CA ARG A 117 12.13 -1.31 8.40
C ARG A 117 12.78 -2.02 7.20
N LYS A 118 14.00 -2.51 7.37
CA LYS A 118 14.74 -3.24 6.33
C LYS A 118 14.03 -4.52 5.90
N LYS A 119 13.50 -5.28 6.88
CA LYS A 119 12.75 -6.51 6.62
C LYS A 119 11.48 -6.25 5.80
N VAL A 120 10.68 -5.26 6.18
CA VAL A 120 9.43 -4.94 5.49
C VAL A 120 9.68 -4.49 4.04
N ILE A 121 10.74 -3.69 3.80
CA ILE A 121 11.12 -3.28 2.44
C ILE A 121 11.58 -4.48 1.60
N SER A 122 12.49 -5.30 2.13
CA SER A 122 13.01 -6.45 1.38
C SER A 122 11.90 -7.46 1.08
N GLU A 123 10.97 -7.65 2.02
CA GLU A 123 9.79 -8.49 1.86
C GLU A 123 8.84 -7.94 0.78
N ALA A 124 8.56 -6.63 0.75
CA ALA A 124 7.72 -6.02 -0.29
C ALA A 124 8.31 -6.20 -1.70
N ILE A 125 9.63 -5.98 -1.84
CA ILE A 125 10.33 -6.15 -3.11
C ILE A 125 10.34 -7.62 -3.53
N SER A 126 10.70 -8.53 -2.62
CA SER A 126 10.75 -9.97 -2.89
C SER A 126 9.39 -10.53 -3.29
N LYS A 127 8.32 -10.19 -2.55
CA LYS A 127 6.94 -10.59 -2.89
C LYS A 127 6.53 -10.06 -4.25
N THR A 128 6.85 -8.81 -4.58
CA THR A 128 6.52 -8.26 -5.88
C THR A 128 7.24 -9.00 -7.00
N LYS A 129 8.55 -9.26 -6.87
CA LYS A 129 9.30 -10.02 -7.89
C LYS A 129 8.71 -11.42 -8.07
N ALA A 130 8.50 -12.14 -6.98
CA ALA A 130 7.94 -13.50 -6.99
C ALA A 130 6.54 -13.58 -7.63
N LEU A 131 5.72 -12.52 -7.54
CA LEU A 131 4.41 -12.47 -8.19
C LEU A 131 4.50 -12.52 -9.72
N PHE A 132 5.53 -11.92 -10.31
CA PHE A 132 5.66 -11.77 -11.76
C PHE A 132 6.68 -12.72 -12.37
N GLU A 133 7.65 -13.21 -11.60
CA GLU A 133 8.65 -14.16 -12.08
C GLU A 133 8.01 -15.36 -12.78
N SER A 134 8.51 -15.68 -13.98
CA SER A 134 8.02 -16.80 -14.80
C SER A 134 6.54 -16.70 -15.23
N THR A 135 5.96 -15.50 -15.24
CA THR A 135 4.59 -15.27 -15.71
C THR A 135 4.57 -14.58 -17.06
N ASN A 136 3.51 -14.80 -17.84
CA ASN A 136 3.29 -14.07 -19.09
C ASN A 136 3.09 -12.56 -18.88
N VAL A 137 2.62 -12.15 -17.70
CA VAL A 137 2.46 -10.74 -17.33
C VAL A 137 3.81 -10.02 -17.25
N LEU A 138 4.87 -10.70 -16.83
CA LEU A 138 6.23 -10.16 -16.89
C LEU A 138 6.66 -9.94 -18.34
N ASP A 139 6.40 -10.90 -19.23
CA ASP A 139 6.74 -10.76 -20.65
C ASP A 139 6.02 -9.57 -21.30
N TRP A 140 4.75 -9.32 -20.93
CA TRP A 140 3.99 -8.16 -21.42
C TRP A 140 4.68 -6.83 -21.10
N GLY A 141 5.30 -6.73 -19.92
CA GLY A 141 5.94 -5.52 -19.40
C GLY A 141 7.46 -5.65 -19.18
N LYS A 142 8.16 -6.47 -19.97
CA LYS A 142 9.55 -6.86 -19.67
C LYS A 142 10.51 -5.68 -19.51
N ARG A 143 10.39 -4.67 -20.38
CA ARG A 143 11.20 -3.44 -20.28
C ARG A 143 10.97 -2.72 -18.96
N ASP A 144 9.71 -2.58 -18.58
CA ASP A 144 9.31 -1.90 -17.34
C ASP A 144 9.77 -2.70 -16.11
N PHE A 145 9.75 -4.03 -16.19
CA PHE A 145 10.27 -4.88 -15.12
C PHE A 145 11.78 -4.72 -14.94
N ILE A 146 12.57 -4.75 -16.02
CA ILE A 146 14.01 -4.50 -15.97
C ILE A 146 14.31 -3.11 -15.38
N SER A 147 13.52 -2.11 -15.79
CA SER A 147 13.64 -0.75 -15.27
C SER A 147 13.31 -0.67 -13.78
N TYR A 148 12.27 -1.37 -13.34
CA TYR A 148 11.91 -1.53 -11.94
C TYR A 148 13.06 -2.18 -11.14
N GLU A 149 13.60 -3.31 -11.61
CA GLU A 149 14.65 -4.04 -10.88
C GLU A 149 15.94 -3.22 -10.72
N THR A 150 16.29 -2.43 -11.73
CA THR A 150 17.47 -1.56 -11.70
C THR A 150 17.33 -0.42 -10.68
N ASN A 151 16.12 0.13 -10.54
CA ASN A 151 15.89 1.37 -9.79
C ASN A 151 15.29 1.15 -8.39
N ILE A 152 14.70 -0.02 -8.09
CA ILE A 152 13.92 -0.21 -6.87
C ILE A 152 14.77 -0.08 -5.60
N SER A 153 15.96 -0.68 -5.58
CA SER A 153 16.82 -0.75 -4.40
C SER A 153 17.40 0.61 -3.99
N SER A 154 17.60 1.51 -4.95
CA SER A 154 18.06 2.88 -4.66
C SER A 154 16.91 3.78 -4.23
N ARG A 155 15.68 3.47 -4.63
CA ARG A 155 14.49 4.26 -4.31
C ARG A 155 13.87 3.92 -2.95
N LEU A 156 13.76 2.64 -2.61
CA LEU A 156 13.21 2.18 -1.33
C LEU A 156 14.34 1.93 -0.32
N THR A 157 14.68 2.97 0.44
CA THR A 157 15.63 2.88 1.55
C THR A 157 14.92 2.87 2.90
N ASP A 158 15.56 2.34 3.92
CA ASP A 158 15.04 2.23 5.29
C ASP A 158 14.70 3.58 5.93
N GLY A 159 15.42 4.64 5.56
CA GLY A 159 15.12 6.01 5.97
C GLY A 159 13.89 6.64 5.30
N GLN A 160 13.20 5.92 4.41
CA GLN A 160 12.02 6.45 3.70
C GLN A 160 10.67 6.02 4.28
N ILE A 161 10.65 5.11 5.26
CA ILE A 161 9.43 4.59 5.85
C ILE A 161 9.47 4.66 7.38
N LEU A 162 8.30 4.64 8.02
CA LEU A 162 8.17 4.36 9.46
C LEU A 162 8.99 5.30 10.34
N ILE A 163 8.83 6.60 10.10
CA ILE A 163 9.73 7.62 10.64
C ILE A 163 9.17 8.13 11.94
N ASN A 164 9.95 8.02 13.02
CA ASN A 164 9.59 8.50 14.33
C ASN A 164 10.56 9.63 14.73
N ASN A 165 10.22 10.87 14.38
CA ASN A 165 11.00 12.03 14.83
C ASN A 165 10.30 12.67 16.03
N GLN A 166 11.02 12.78 17.16
CA GLN A 166 10.54 13.41 18.40
C GLN A 166 9.96 14.82 18.22
N GLN A 167 10.31 15.51 17.12
CA GLN A 167 9.90 16.89 16.83
C GLN A 167 8.79 17.02 15.78
N SER A 168 8.53 16.01 14.95
CA SER A 168 7.62 16.12 13.77
C SER A 168 6.49 15.09 13.75
N GLY A 169 6.41 14.22 14.76
CA GLY A 169 5.43 13.14 14.83
C GLY A 169 5.78 11.96 13.92
N SER A 170 5.07 10.85 14.11
CA SER A 170 5.30 9.62 13.35
C SER A 170 4.72 9.74 11.94
N LYS A 171 5.53 9.47 10.91
CA LYS A 171 5.12 9.47 9.48
C LYS A 171 5.24 8.10 8.82
N LEU A 172 4.29 7.79 7.93
CA LEU A 172 4.27 6.56 7.13
C LEU A 172 5.44 6.55 6.15
N PHE A 173 5.57 7.60 5.34
CA PHE A 173 6.65 7.83 4.37
C PHE A 173 7.35 9.17 4.59
N GLU A 174 8.61 9.21 4.20
CA GLU A 174 9.37 10.46 4.07
C GLU A 174 9.05 11.15 2.73
N SER A 175 9.52 12.39 2.58
CA SER A 175 9.23 13.26 1.43
C SER A 175 9.32 12.60 0.04
N VAL A 176 10.28 11.69 -0.18
CA VAL A 176 10.50 11.06 -1.48
C VAL A 176 9.42 10.02 -1.79
N LEU A 177 9.18 9.07 -0.88
CA LEU A 177 8.13 8.06 -1.07
C LEU A 177 6.72 8.64 -0.96
N GLN A 178 6.53 9.71 -0.18
CA GLN A 178 5.28 10.47 -0.19
C GLN A 178 5.00 11.00 -1.61
N LYS A 179 5.99 11.64 -2.23
CA LYS A 179 5.85 12.16 -3.59
C LYS A 179 5.57 11.05 -4.60
N ASP A 180 6.28 9.92 -4.49
CA ASP A 180 6.04 8.76 -5.35
C ASP A 180 4.63 8.21 -5.19
N TYR A 181 4.13 8.14 -3.96
CA TYR A 181 2.75 7.72 -3.72
C TYR A 181 1.75 8.67 -4.41
N ASP A 182 1.89 9.97 -4.20
CA ASP A 182 0.97 10.97 -4.74
C ASP A 182 0.99 11.00 -6.28
N GLU A 183 2.17 10.97 -6.89
CA GLU A 183 2.33 11.08 -8.35
C GLU A 183 2.11 9.75 -9.09
N ILE A 184 2.64 8.65 -8.58
CA ILE A 184 2.73 7.37 -9.32
C ILE A 184 1.55 6.45 -8.99
N VAL A 185 1.10 6.42 -7.73
CA VAL A 185 -0.01 5.55 -7.28
C VAL A 185 -1.33 6.30 -7.31
N TYR A 186 -1.45 7.36 -6.52
CA TYR A 186 -2.70 8.11 -6.38
C TYR A 186 -3.10 8.79 -7.70
N GLY A 187 -2.16 9.45 -8.39
CA GLY A 187 -2.38 10.02 -9.71
C GLY A 187 -2.83 9.00 -10.76
N HIS A 188 -2.26 7.78 -10.75
CA HIS A 188 -2.68 6.70 -11.66
C HIS A 188 -4.07 6.15 -11.30
N ARG A 189 -4.35 5.95 -10.01
CA ARG A 189 -5.67 5.51 -9.52
C ARG A 189 -6.77 6.49 -9.93
N ASN A 190 -6.55 7.78 -9.72
CA ASN A 190 -7.51 8.81 -10.11
C ASN A 190 -7.73 8.85 -11.62
N ARG A 191 -6.65 8.71 -12.40
CA ARG A 191 -6.74 8.58 -13.85
C ARG A 191 -7.62 7.40 -14.26
N LEU A 192 -7.40 6.21 -13.69
CA LEU A 192 -8.20 5.03 -14.01
C LEU A 192 -9.67 5.17 -13.58
N ALA A 193 -9.93 5.77 -12.41
CA ALA A 193 -11.28 5.94 -11.88
C ALA A 193 -12.10 7.04 -12.58
N HIS A 194 -11.44 8.09 -13.11
CA HIS A 194 -12.10 9.25 -13.69
C HIS A 194 -12.01 9.32 -15.23
N ASN A 195 -11.13 8.53 -15.88
CA ASN A 195 -11.06 8.43 -17.35
C ASN A 195 -12.18 7.54 -17.95
N THR A 196 -13.35 7.47 -17.32
CA THR A 196 -14.53 6.75 -17.79
C THR A 196 -15.15 7.35 -19.06
N THR A 197 -14.66 8.51 -19.52
CA THR A 197 -15.03 9.10 -20.81
C THR A 197 -13.87 8.99 -21.80
N SER A 198 -14.14 8.45 -22.98
CA SER A 198 -13.23 8.22 -24.10
C SER A 198 -12.46 9.45 -24.63
N TYR A 199 -12.62 10.62 -24.01
CA TYR A 199 -12.14 11.92 -24.50
C TYR A 199 -11.00 12.55 -23.68
N GLN A 200 -10.72 12.11 -22.46
CA GLN A 200 -9.60 12.65 -21.69
C GLN A 200 -8.30 11.91 -22.01
N ARG A 201 -7.58 12.41 -23.01
CA ARG A 201 -6.17 12.05 -23.26
C ARG A 201 -5.26 12.69 -22.21
N HIS A 202 -5.39 12.29 -20.94
CA HIS A 202 -4.35 12.53 -19.94
C HIS A 202 -3.19 11.54 -20.16
N LEU A 203 -2.64 11.56 -21.37
CA LEU A 203 -1.43 10.86 -21.74
C LEU A 203 -0.23 11.75 -21.41
N PRO A 204 0.83 11.20 -20.81
CA PRO A 204 2.06 11.94 -20.59
C PRO A 204 2.66 12.37 -21.93
N LYS A 205 3.33 13.53 -21.94
CA LYS A 205 4.04 14.02 -23.13
C LYS A 205 5.21 13.07 -23.43
N LEU A 206 5.64 13.00 -24.69
CA LEU A 206 6.79 12.19 -25.09
C LEU A 206 8.05 12.57 -24.30
N GLU A 207 8.25 13.85 -24.03
CA GLU A 207 9.34 14.37 -23.17
C GLU A 207 9.26 13.81 -21.74
N THR A 208 8.05 13.69 -21.19
CA THR A 208 7.82 13.11 -19.86
C THR A 208 8.12 11.62 -19.85
N ILE A 209 7.81 10.89 -20.92
CA ILE A 209 8.10 9.46 -21.05
C ILE A 209 9.61 9.21 -21.23
N ALA A 210 10.32 10.17 -21.84
CA ALA A 210 11.76 10.10 -22.05
C ALA A 210 12.59 10.47 -20.81
N ASP A 211 11.98 11.07 -19.78
CA ASP A 211 12.65 11.40 -18.52
C ASP A 211 13.03 10.11 -17.76
N GLU A 212 14.27 10.04 -17.26
CA GLU A 212 14.75 8.92 -16.45
C GLU A 212 13.87 8.67 -15.22
N LYS A 213 13.26 9.71 -14.65
CA LYS A 213 12.32 9.60 -13.52
C LYS A 213 11.05 8.84 -13.90
N TYR A 214 10.69 8.80 -15.18
CA TYR A 214 9.53 8.07 -15.67
C TYR A 214 9.73 6.55 -15.62
N SER A 215 10.96 6.07 -15.43
CA SER A 215 11.29 4.65 -15.25
C SER A 215 10.45 3.94 -14.19
N LEU A 216 10.06 4.65 -13.12
CA LEU A 216 9.26 4.12 -12.02
C LEU A 216 7.75 4.24 -12.24
N HIS A 217 7.27 4.85 -13.33
CA HIS A 217 5.85 4.97 -13.66
C HIS A 217 5.24 3.69 -14.26
N ASN A 218 5.62 2.54 -13.73
CA ASN A 218 5.18 1.21 -14.18
C ASN A 218 4.32 0.49 -13.12
N TYR A 219 3.62 -0.57 -13.54
CA TYR A 219 2.75 -1.34 -12.65
C TYR A 219 3.52 -2.07 -11.54
N PHE A 220 4.72 -2.57 -11.79
CA PHE A 220 5.54 -3.29 -10.80
C PHE A 220 5.88 -2.39 -9.60
N TYR A 221 6.27 -1.15 -9.86
CA TYR A 221 6.55 -0.18 -8.82
C TYR A 221 5.29 0.21 -8.04
N ARG A 222 4.17 0.45 -8.75
CA ARG A 222 2.87 0.72 -8.13
C ARG A 222 2.44 -0.40 -7.20
N TYR A 223 2.54 -1.67 -7.64
CA TYR A 223 2.22 -2.82 -6.80
C TYR A 223 3.15 -2.95 -5.61
N THR A 224 4.45 -2.67 -5.79
CA THR A 224 5.41 -2.68 -4.68
C THR A 224 5.02 -1.69 -3.60
N LEU A 225 4.65 -0.46 -3.96
CA LEU A 225 4.18 0.54 -2.99
C LEU A 225 2.89 0.11 -2.29
N LEU A 226 1.95 -0.51 -3.00
CA LEU A 226 0.72 -1.03 -2.38
C LEU A 226 1.02 -2.19 -1.41
N ILE A 227 1.87 -3.13 -1.79
CA ILE A 227 2.30 -4.25 -0.93
C ILE A 227 3.08 -3.72 0.28
N LEU A 228 3.96 -2.73 0.09
CA LEU A 228 4.72 -2.11 1.17
C LEU A 228 3.81 -1.50 2.22
N ILE A 229 2.84 -0.69 1.80
CA ILE A 229 1.85 -0.09 2.72
C ILE A 229 1.06 -1.19 3.42
N ASP A 230 0.65 -2.22 2.71
CA ASP A 230 -0.11 -3.33 3.27
C ASP A 230 0.66 -4.06 4.38
N LEU A 231 1.92 -4.41 4.12
CA LEU A 231 2.80 -5.06 5.10
C LEU A 231 3.02 -4.19 6.34
N ILE A 232 3.20 -2.87 6.15
CA ILE A 232 3.31 -1.91 7.26
C ILE A 232 2.06 -1.97 8.15
N PHE A 233 0.87 -1.87 7.55
CA PHE A 233 -0.37 -1.85 8.33
C PHE A 233 -0.70 -3.21 8.96
N ILE A 234 -0.39 -4.31 8.29
CA ILE A 234 -0.50 -5.66 8.88
C ILE A 234 0.37 -5.76 10.13
N HIS A 235 1.65 -5.37 10.01
CA HIS A 235 2.60 -5.43 11.12
C HIS A 235 2.14 -4.58 12.31
N LEU A 236 1.77 -3.31 12.07
CA LEU A 236 1.28 -2.42 13.13
C LEU A 236 -0.02 -2.92 13.77
N TYR A 237 -0.92 -3.50 12.98
CA TYR A 237 -2.18 -4.02 13.51
C TYR A 237 -1.95 -5.28 14.37
N GLN A 238 -0.97 -6.12 14.04
CA GLN A 238 -0.55 -7.23 14.90
C GLN A 238 -0.03 -6.71 16.25
N GLU A 239 0.91 -5.75 16.24
CA GLU A 239 1.43 -5.12 17.46
C GLU A 239 0.32 -4.48 18.31
N TYR A 240 -0.66 -3.84 17.67
CA TYR A 240 -1.84 -3.28 18.34
C TYR A 240 -2.68 -4.36 19.03
N ARG A 241 -2.96 -5.48 18.33
CA ARG A 241 -3.74 -6.59 18.88
C ARG A 241 -3.04 -7.26 20.06
N ASP A 242 -1.74 -7.46 19.95
CA ASP A 242 -0.93 -8.07 21.01
C ASP A 242 -0.92 -7.16 22.25
N SER A 243 -0.70 -5.85 22.05
CA SER A 243 -0.77 -4.86 23.13
C SER A 243 -2.14 -4.79 23.81
N LEU A 244 -3.23 -4.96 23.05
CA LEU A 244 -4.59 -4.97 23.59
C LEU A 244 -4.87 -6.25 24.40
N GLY A 245 -4.38 -7.39 23.93
CA GLY A 245 -4.46 -8.68 24.64
C GLY A 245 -3.77 -8.61 26.00
N ASP A 246 -2.54 -8.12 26.03
CA ASP A 246 -1.76 -7.96 27.26
C ASP A 246 -2.43 -6.99 28.24
N TYR A 247 -2.97 -5.87 27.75
CA TYR A 247 -3.71 -4.91 28.58
C TYR A 247 -4.93 -5.53 29.26
N SER A 248 -5.68 -6.38 28.54
CA SER A 248 -6.87 -7.05 29.07
C SER A 248 -6.57 -8.13 30.12
N ALA A 249 -5.35 -8.68 30.13
CA ALA A 249 -4.92 -9.70 31.09
C ALA A 249 -4.47 -9.11 32.45
N HIS A 250 -4.31 -7.78 32.52
CA HIS A 250 -3.85 -7.06 33.71
C HIS A 250 -4.97 -6.30 34.46
N LEU A 251 -6.23 -6.45 34.02
CA LEU A 251 -7.44 -5.99 34.70
C LEU A 251 -8.13 -7.17 35.41
#